data_AF-A0A0V0I2M2-F1
#
_entry.id   AF-A0A0V0I2M2-F1
#
_cell.length_a   1.000
_cell.length_b   1.000
_cell.length_c   1.000
_cell.angle_alpha   90.00
_cell.angle_beta   90.00
_cell.angle_gamma   90.00
#
_symmetry.space_group_name_H-M   'P 1'
#
loop_
_entity.id
_entity.type
_entity.pdbx_description
1 polymer ?
#
loop_
_entity_poly.entity_id
_entity_poly.type
_entity_poly.pdbx_seq_one_letter_code
_entity_poly.pdbx_strand_id
1 'polypeptide(L)'
;MGLISDELLESLKRNCKGEYFDIHLSNTQCLNDRQTYDQMVEGLEPGQILEPNCEFGSPRPQKWFGERRSLDEMLYAGRLRCRFDWEKLSYHWADDDKVREALHVRTGSIGKWKRCAEDDLPFEKIVHSSIPYHANLSVKGYRSLIYSGDHDMMIPYISPKLG
;
A
#
# COMPACT_ATOMS: atom_id res chain seq x y z
N MET A 1 17.11 0.64 -8.86
CA MET A 1 16.90 0.79 -7.41
C MET A 1 17.78 -0.23 -6.72
N GLY A 2 18.59 0.20 -5.75
CA GLY A 2 19.53 -0.66 -5.02
C GLY A 2 19.22 -0.61 -3.52
N LEU A 3 18.05 -1.14 -3.14
CA LEU A 3 17.61 -1.16 -1.73
C LEU A 3 18.41 -2.15 -0.88
N ILE A 4 19.00 -3.16 -1.53
CA ILE A 4 19.85 -4.17 -0.92
C ILE A 4 21.15 -4.30 -1.70
N SER A 5 22.18 -4.86 -1.06
CA SER A 5 23.44 -5.16 -1.74
C SER A 5 23.28 -6.32 -2.72
N ASP A 6 24.14 -6.36 -3.75
CA ASP A 6 24.19 -7.48 -4.69
C ASP A 6 24.52 -8.80 -3.99
N GLU A 7 25.32 -8.76 -2.93
CA GLU A 7 25.67 -9.91 -2.10
C GLU A 7 24.44 -10.53 -1.42
N LEU A 8 23.60 -9.70 -0.80
CA LEU A 8 22.36 -10.17 -0.18
C LEU A 8 21.37 -10.68 -1.24
N LEU A 9 21.27 -9.99 -2.37
CA LEU A 9 20.42 -10.42 -3.48
C LEU A 9 20.80 -11.81 -3.99
N GLU A 10 22.09 -12.06 -4.23
CA GLU A 10 22.58 -13.36 -4.69
C GLU A 10 22.45 -14.45 -3.62
N SER A 11 22.60 -14.12 -2.33
CA SER A 11 22.35 -15.03 -1.23
C SER A 11 20.87 -15.45 -1.18
N LEU A 12 19.95 -14.48 -1.23
CA LEU A 12 18.50 -14.70 -1.27
C LEU A 12 18.10 -15.60 -2.45
N LYS A 13 18.59 -15.33 -3.67
CA LYS A 13 18.32 -16.18 -4.84
C LYS A 13 18.77 -17.62 -4.63
N ARG A 14 19.97 -17.81 -4.08
CA ARG A 14 20.55 -19.15 -3.85
C ARG A 14 19.82 -19.93 -2.77
N ASN A 15 19.52 -19.28 -1.65
CA ASN A 15 19.00 -19.94 -0.45
C ASN A 15 17.47 -20.10 -0.50
N CYS A 16 16.74 -19.12 -1.06
CA CYS A 16 15.28 -19.14 -1.11
C CYS A 16 14.70 -19.75 -2.38
N LYS A 17 15.43 -19.75 -3.50
CA LYS A 17 15.04 -20.45 -4.75
C LYS A 17 13.63 -20.12 -5.28
N GLY A 18 13.16 -18.90 -5.06
CA GLY A 18 11.81 -18.46 -5.45
C GLY A 18 10.78 -18.47 -4.33
N GLU A 19 11.05 -19.16 -3.21
CA GLU A 19 10.18 -19.21 -2.03
C GLU A 19 10.56 -18.10 -1.05
N TYR A 20 10.01 -16.89 -1.27
CA TYR A 20 10.35 -15.70 -0.45
C TYR A 20 9.30 -15.34 0.60
N PHE A 21 8.08 -15.89 0.50
CA PHE A 21 6.95 -15.56 1.36
C PHE A 21 6.64 -16.71 2.33
N ASP A 22 6.38 -17.92 1.81
CA ASP A 22 6.09 -19.12 2.59
C ASP A 22 7.37 -19.95 2.81
N ILE A 23 8.35 -19.38 3.53
CA ILE A 23 9.65 -20.02 3.75
C ILE A 23 9.50 -21.15 4.79
N HIS A 24 9.86 -22.38 4.40
CA HIS A 24 9.86 -23.51 5.32
C HIS A 24 10.82 -23.30 6.50
N LEU A 25 10.39 -23.58 7.73
CA LEU A 25 11.16 -23.31 8.97
C LEU A 25 12.54 -23.98 9.01
N SER A 26 12.72 -25.08 8.28
CA SER A 26 14.01 -25.77 8.19
C SER A 26 15.03 -25.02 7.32
N ASN A 27 14.60 -24.11 6.44
CA ASN A 27 15.47 -23.31 5.58
C ASN A 27 15.97 -22.07 6.34
N THR A 28 16.79 -22.30 7.35
CA THR A 28 17.31 -21.25 8.23
C THR A 28 18.15 -20.21 7.48
N GLN A 29 18.83 -20.60 6.41
CA GLN A 29 19.61 -19.69 5.56
C GLN A 29 18.70 -18.67 4.86
N CYS A 30 17.63 -19.13 4.22
CA CYS A 30 16.67 -18.22 3.60
C CYS A 30 15.96 -17.33 4.63
N LEU A 31 15.60 -17.87 5.80
CA LEU A 31 15.01 -17.08 6.88
C LEU A 31 15.93 -15.95 7.36
N ASN A 32 17.22 -16.22 7.54
CA ASN A 32 18.19 -15.21 7.96
C ASN A 32 18.40 -14.13 6.88
N ASP A 33 18.51 -14.54 5.62
CA ASP A 33 18.63 -13.60 4.50
C ASP A 33 17.37 -12.73 4.37
N ARG A 34 16.18 -13.34 4.54
CA ARG A 34 14.89 -12.64 4.52
C ARG A 34 14.79 -11.64 5.66
N GLN A 35 15.19 -12.03 6.87
CA GLN A 35 15.20 -11.13 8.02
C GLN A 35 16.12 -9.93 7.78
N THR A 36 17.29 -10.15 7.18
CA THR A 36 18.22 -9.07 6.82
C THR A 36 17.59 -8.13 5.78
N TYR A 37 16.92 -8.68 4.76
CA TYR A 37 16.16 -7.90 3.79
C TYR A 37 15.09 -7.04 4.49
N ASP A 38 14.30 -7.63 5.39
CA ASP A 38 13.21 -6.94 6.09
C ASP A 38 13.73 -5.76 6.91
N GLN A 39 14.86 -5.93 7.60
CA GLN A 39 15.53 -4.85 8.34
C GLN A 39 16.02 -3.72 7.43
N MET A 40 16.49 -4.03 6.21
CA MET A 40 16.97 -3.01 5.27
C MET A 40 15.83 -2.15 4.71
N VAL A 41 14.63 -2.72 4.59
CA VAL A 41 13.46 -2.02 4.01
C VAL A 41 12.46 -1.52 5.05
N GLU A 42 12.66 -1.83 6.33
CA GLU A 42 11.74 -1.48 7.44
C GLU A 42 11.37 0.01 7.48
N GLY A 43 12.32 0.88 7.14
CA GLY A 43 12.15 2.33 7.14
C GLY A 43 11.48 2.91 5.89
N LEU A 44 11.05 2.09 4.94
CA LEU A 44 10.47 2.53 3.66
C LEU A 44 8.96 2.28 3.61
N GLU A 45 8.22 3.21 3.00
CA GLU A 45 6.81 3.01 2.70
C GLU A 45 6.66 1.98 1.56
N PRO A 46 6.05 0.80 1.80
CA PRO A 46 5.99 -0.25 0.79
C PRO A 46 5.27 0.15 -0.50
N GLY A 47 4.27 1.04 -0.44
CA GLY A 47 3.59 1.55 -1.64
C GLY A 47 4.35 2.65 -2.38
N GLN A 48 5.43 3.19 -1.80
CA GLN A 48 6.25 4.25 -2.37
C GLN A 48 7.63 4.28 -1.70
N ILE A 49 8.60 3.59 -2.27
CA ILE A 49 9.93 3.41 -1.66
C ILE A 49 10.74 4.71 -1.47
N LEU A 50 10.31 5.83 -2.06
CA LEU A 50 10.92 7.15 -1.87
C LEU A 50 10.43 7.86 -0.60
N GLU A 51 9.39 7.32 0.04
CA GLU A 51 8.80 7.85 1.26
C GLU A 51 9.24 7.03 2.48
N PRO A 52 9.41 7.67 3.64
CA PRO A 52 9.70 6.94 4.86
C PRO A 52 8.47 6.15 5.31
N ASN A 53 8.71 4.98 5.90
CA ASN A 53 7.68 4.30 6.66
C ASN A 53 7.30 5.17 7.84
N CYS A 54 6.00 5.41 7.99
CA CYS A 54 5.47 6.25 9.04
C CYS A 54 4.57 5.42 9.95
N GLU A 55 4.75 5.55 11.26
CA GLU A 55 3.81 4.97 12.22
C GLU A 55 2.39 5.46 11.95
N PHE A 56 1.48 4.50 11.85
CA PHE A 56 0.05 4.76 11.71
C PHE A 56 -0.43 5.58 12.91
N GLY A 57 -0.58 6.90 12.71
CA GLY A 57 -1.13 7.78 13.72
C GLY A 57 -0.27 7.99 14.97
N SER A 58 1.05 8.22 14.85
CA SER A 58 1.81 8.80 15.97
C SER A 58 1.16 10.15 16.35
N PRO A 59 0.49 10.28 17.51
CA PRO A 59 -0.27 11.46 17.85
C PRO A 59 0.71 12.44 18.48
N ARG A 60 1.35 13.28 17.67
CA ARG A 60 1.65 14.61 18.19
C ARG A 60 0.36 15.40 18.04
N PRO A 61 -0.36 15.71 19.14
CA PRO A 61 -1.51 16.58 19.07
C PRO A 61 -1.01 17.96 18.70
N GLN A 62 -0.92 18.25 17.40
CA GLN A 62 -0.94 19.63 16.97
C GLN A 62 -2.39 20.06 17.16
N LYS A 63 -2.65 20.72 18.28
CA LYS A 63 -3.92 21.36 18.59
C LYS A 63 -4.42 22.03 17.31
N TRP A 64 -5.51 21.52 16.76
CA TRP A 64 -6.26 22.15 15.68
C TRP A 64 -6.94 23.38 16.30
N PHE A 65 -6.17 24.44 16.53
CA PHE A 65 -6.75 25.74 16.79
C PHE A 65 -7.40 26.20 15.49
N GLY A 66 -8.66 26.60 15.63
CA GLY A 66 -9.58 26.93 14.55
C GLY A 66 -9.03 27.88 13.50
N GLU A 67 -9.82 27.96 12.43
CA GLU A 67 -9.59 28.63 11.14
C GLU A 67 -9.09 27.70 10.03
N ARG A 68 -9.90 27.64 8.97
CA ARG A 68 -9.67 26.89 7.75
C ARG A 68 -8.38 27.37 7.09
N ARG A 69 -7.27 26.68 7.35
CA ARG A 69 -6.02 26.92 6.63
C ARG A 69 -6.12 26.35 5.23
N SER A 70 -5.54 27.08 4.28
CA SER A 70 -5.38 26.66 2.89
C SER A 70 -4.55 25.37 2.81
N LEU A 71 -4.88 24.48 1.86
CA LEU A 71 -4.16 23.24 1.58
C LEU A 71 -2.65 23.50 1.35
N ASP A 72 -2.35 24.64 0.73
CA ASP A 72 -0.99 25.12 0.44
C ASP A 72 -0.17 25.36 1.72
N GLU A 73 -0.82 25.88 2.76
CA GLU A 73 -0.18 26.19 4.04
C GLU A 73 0.14 24.92 4.85
N MET A 74 -0.63 23.84 4.67
CA MET A 74 -0.36 22.55 5.32
C MET A 74 0.86 21.84 4.72
N LEU A 75 1.07 22.01 3.40
CA LEU A 75 2.20 21.47 2.65
C LEU A 75 3.51 22.18 3.06
N TYR A 76 3.51 23.52 3.04
CA TYR A 76 4.69 24.33 3.39
C TYR A 76 5.09 24.21 4.87
N ALA A 77 4.15 23.98 5.78
CA ALA A 77 4.45 23.85 7.21
C ALA A 77 5.13 22.52 7.59
N GLY A 78 5.36 21.60 6.65
CA GLY A 78 5.97 20.29 6.93
C GLY A 78 5.17 19.47 7.96
N ARG A 79 3.85 19.68 7.98
CA ARG A 79 2.91 19.04 8.92
C ARG A 79 2.28 17.76 8.36
N LEU A 80 2.23 17.64 7.03
CA LEU A 80 1.88 16.41 6.33
C LEU A 80 3.19 15.77 5.88
N ARG A 81 3.78 14.94 6.75
CA ARG A 81 5.09 14.30 6.47
C ARG A 81 4.94 12.91 5.90
N CYS A 82 3.77 12.31 6.07
CA CYS A 82 3.49 10.93 5.75
C CYS A 82 2.31 10.85 4.79
N ARG A 83 2.33 9.90 3.86
CA ARG A 83 1.24 9.63 2.92
C ARG A 83 -0.12 9.49 3.62
N PHE A 84 -0.13 8.80 4.77
CA PHE A 84 -1.31 8.59 5.61
C PHE A 84 -1.86 9.87 6.26
N ASP A 85 -1.13 10.98 6.29
CA ASP A 85 -1.71 12.23 6.79
C ASP A 85 -2.73 12.79 5.80
N TRP A 86 -2.53 12.58 4.49
CA TRP A 86 -3.49 12.97 3.46
C TRP A 86 -4.78 12.17 3.56
N GLU A 87 -4.66 10.91 3.96
CA GLU A 87 -5.79 10.03 4.17
C GLU A 87 -6.76 10.55 5.23
N LYS A 88 -6.27 11.23 6.28
CA LYS A 88 -7.11 11.87 7.31
C LYS A 88 -8.08 12.88 6.70
N LEU A 89 -7.64 13.60 5.66
CA LEU A 89 -8.49 14.57 4.97
C LEU A 89 -9.68 13.90 4.26
N SER A 90 -9.50 12.70 3.69
CA SER A 90 -10.61 12.01 3.05
C SER A 90 -11.67 11.56 4.06
N TYR A 91 -11.27 11.16 5.27
CA TYR A 91 -12.22 10.83 6.35
C TYR A 91 -13.02 12.07 6.77
N HIS A 92 -12.34 13.20 7.01
CA HIS A 92 -13.02 14.46 7.34
C HIS A 92 -14.00 14.89 6.26
N TRP A 93 -13.59 14.80 4.99
CA TRP A 93 -14.43 15.16 3.86
C TRP A 93 -15.64 14.21 3.71
N ALA A 94 -15.42 12.90 3.78
CA ALA A 94 -16.48 11.91 3.59
C ALA A 94 -17.50 11.88 4.75
N ASP A 95 -17.09 12.28 5.95
CA ASP A 95 -17.96 12.37 7.13
C ASP A 95 -18.64 13.73 7.33
N ASP A 96 -18.35 14.74 6.50
CA ASP A 96 -19.03 16.04 6.56
C ASP A 96 -20.52 15.87 6.18
N ASP A 97 -21.42 16.39 7.00
CA ASP A 97 -22.87 16.21 6.81
C ASP A 97 -23.35 16.78 5.47
N LYS A 98 -22.77 17.88 5.00
CA LYS A 98 -23.14 18.48 3.70
C LYS A 98 -22.64 17.64 2.54
N VAL A 99 -21.45 17.04 2.68
CA VAL A 99 -20.94 16.08 1.68
C VAL A 99 -21.82 14.84 1.64
N ARG A 100 -22.20 14.30 2.80
CA ARG A 100 -23.10 13.14 2.90
C ARG A 100 -24.47 13.41 2.31
N GLU A 101 -25.04 14.59 2.58
CA GLU A 101 -26.29 15.04 1.97
C GLU A 101 -26.18 15.15 0.45
N ALA A 102 -25.12 15.78 -0.06
CA ALA A 102 -24.87 15.95 -1.49
C ALA A 102 -24.64 14.62 -2.23
N LEU A 103 -24.02 13.64 -1.56
CA LEU A 103 -23.86 12.28 -2.08
C LEU A 103 -25.08 11.38 -1.83
N HIS A 104 -26.15 11.93 -1.24
CA HIS A 104 -27.37 11.22 -0.90
C HIS A 104 -27.15 10.00 0.01
N VAL A 105 -26.19 10.09 0.93
CA VAL A 105 -25.98 9.08 1.96
C VAL A 105 -27.18 9.09 2.91
N ARG A 106 -27.87 7.96 3.03
CA ARG A 106 -29.06 7.83 3.89
C ARG A 106 -28.71 8.09 5.36
N THR A 107 -29.42 9.01 6.00
CA THR A 107 -29.23 9.30 7.42
C THR A 107 -29.42 8.03 8.26
N GLY A 108 -28.46 7.75 9.15
CA GLY A 108 -28.47 6.57 10.01
C GLY A 108 -28.07 5.25 9.35
N SER A 109 -27.72 5.20 8.05
CA SER A 109 -27.32 3.94 7.40
C SER A 109 -25.89 3.51 7.73
N ILE A 110 -24.97 4.46 7.84
CA ILE A 110 -23.54 4.22 8.09
C ILE A 110 -23.12 5.20 9.17
N GLY A 111 -22.32 4.74 10.14
CA GLY A 111 -21.69 5.59 11.14
C GLY A 111 -20.59 6.45 10.52
N LYS A 112 -19.34 6.18 10.88
CA LYS A 112 -18.17 6.81 10.26
C LYS A 112 -17.79 6.12 8.96
N TRP A 113 -17.49 6.89 7.92
CA TRP A 113 -17.00 6.36 6.66
C TRP A 113 -15.62 5.72 6.86
N LYS A 114 -15.42 4.55 6.26
CA LYS A 114 -14.14 3.84 6.24
C LYS A 114 -13.69 3.65 4.79
N ARG A 115 -12.40 3.87 4.51
CA ARG A 115 -11.84 3.66 3.16
C ARG A 115 -11.78 2.18 2.80
N CYS A 116 -11.27 1.37 3.72
CA CYS A 116 -11.15 -0.07 3.59
C CYS A 116 -12.00 -0.71 4.70
N ALA A 117 -12.88 -1.63 4.32
CA ALA A 117 -13.79 -2.32 5.24
C ALA A 117 -13.29 -3.74 5.55
N GLU A 118 -11.98 -3.94 5.65
CA GLU A 118 -11.37 -5.26 5.86
C GLU A 118 -11.86 -5.93 7.15
N ASP A 119 -12.05 -5.16 8.22
CA ASP A 119 -12.58 -5.66 9.49
C ASP A 119 -14.09 -6.02 9.43
N ASP A 120 -14.83 -5.40 8.51
CA ASP A 120 -16.29 -5.48 8.44
C ASP A 120 -16.77 -6.45 7.34
N LEU A 121 -15.91 -6.77 6.37
CA LEU A 121 -16.23 -7.60 5.20
C LEU A 121 -15.28 -8.80 5.13
N PRO A 122 -15.69 -9.99 5.61
CA PRO A 122 -14.89 -11.19 5.46
C PRO A 122 -14.85 -11.60 3.99
N PHE A 123 -13.65 -11.88 3.47
CA PHE A 123 -13.47 -12.41 2.12
C PHE A 123 -12.36 -13.45 2.07
N GLU A 124 -12.48 -14.39 1.14
CA GLU A 124 -11.48 -15.42 0.87
C GLU A 124 -10.87 -15.19 -0.52
N LYS A 125 -9.55 -15.22 -0.61
CA LYS A 125 -8.82 -15.07 -1.87
C LYS A 125 -8.70 -16.42 -2.57
N ILE A 126 -9.67 -16.72 -3.46
CA ILE A 126 -9.72 -17.99 -4.21
C ILE A 126 -9.09 -17.91 -5.62
N VAL A 127 -8.75 -16.70 -6.09
CA VAL A 127 -8.09 -16.48 -7.39
C VAL A 127 -6.68 -15.96 -7.14
N HIS A 128 -5.67 -16.75 -7.54
CA HIS A 128 -4.26 -16.42 -7.33
C HIS A 128 -3.56 -15.87 -8.58
N SER A 129 -4.19 -15.97 -9.76
CA SER A 129 -3.65 -15.42 -11.01
C SER A 129 -4.78 -14.94 -11.93
N SER A 130 -4.63 -13.74 -12.46
CA SER A 130 -5.52 -13.15 -13.46
C SER A 130 -5.07 -13.41 -14.90
N ILE A 131 -3.89 -14.01 -15.13
CA ILE A 131 -3.32 -14.24 -16.46
C ILE A 131 -4.29 -15.01 -17.39
N PRO A 132 -4.92 -16.13 -16.96
CA PRO A 132 -5.84 -16.87 -17.83
C PRO A 132 -7.06 -16.04 -18.26
N TYR A 133 -7.52 -15.12 -17.39
CA TYR A 133 -8.66 -14.25 -17.66
C TYR A 133 -8.31 -13.18 -18.68
N HIS A 134 -7.15 -12.52 -18.53
CA HIS A 134 -6.66 -11.57 -19.52
C HIS A 134 -6.41 -12.22 -20.88
N ALA A 135 -5.86 -13.44 -20.92
CA ALA A 135 -5.67 -14.19 -22.17
C ALA A 135 -7.01 -14.48 -22.87
N ASN A 136 -8.01 -14.97 -22.14
CA ASN A 136 -9.35 -15.24 -22.68
C ASN A 136 -10.03 -13.96 -23.21
N LEU A 137 -9.94 -12.85 -22.48
CA LEU A 137 -10.48 -11.57 -22.90
C LEU A 137 -9.77 -11.02 -24.15
N SER A 138 -8.47 -11.22 -24.25
CA SER A 138 -7.68 -10.80 -25.41
C SER A 138 -8.10 -11.53 -26.69
N VAL A 139 -8.36 -12.84 -26.62
CA VAL A 139 -8.88 -13.64 -27.75
C VAL A 139 -10.25 -13.14 -28.24
N LYS A 140 -11.06 -12.59 -27.33
CA LYS A 140 -12.37 -12.00 -27.65
C LYS A 140 -12.29 -10.57 -28.19
N GLY A 141 -11.09 -10.00 -28.32
CA GLY A 141 -10.87 -8.64 -28.84
C GLY A 141 -10.95 -7.52 -27.81
N TYR A 142 -11.00 -7.82 -26.51
CA TYR A 142 -10.94 -6.78 -25.47
C TYR A 142 -9.51 -6.28 -25.29
N ARG A 143 -9.35 -4.96 -25.32
CA ARG A 143 -8.06 -4.30 -25.05
C ARG A 143 -7.82 -4.25 -23.53
N SER A 144 -6.64 -4.67 -23.11
CA SER A 144 -6.18 -4.55 -21.72
C SER A 144 -5.09 -3.49 -21.62
N LEU A 145 -5.11 -2.71 -20.52
CA LEU A 145 -4.01 -1.86 -20.10
C LEU A 145 -3.55 -2.34 -18.73
N ILE A 146 -2.28 -2.73 -18.64
CA ILE A 146 -1.63 -3.10 -17.38
C ILE A 146 -0.56 -2.03 -17.12
N TYR A 147 -0.66 -1.34 -15.99
CA TYR A 147 0.30 -0.34 -15.57
C TYR A 147 0.67 -0.57 -14.11
N SER A 148 1.91 -0.23 -13.77
CA SER A 148 2.45 -0.36 -12.41
C SER A 148 3.32 0.84 -12.11
N GLY A 149 3.26 1.32 -10.87
CA GLY A 149 4.23 2.29 -10.38
C GLY A 149 5.61 1.65 -10.30
N ASP A 150 6.63 2.34 -10.76
CA ASP A 150 8.01 1.86 -10.71
C ASP A 150 8.63 1.90 -9.31
N HIS A 151 7.99 2.62 -8.37
CA HIS A 151 8.41 2.77 -6.98
C HIS A 151 7.50 2.04 -5.97
N ASP A 152 6.58 1.20 -6.43
CA ASP A 152 5.81 0.29 -5.57
C ASP A 152 6.66 -0.97 -5.30
N MET A 153 6.88 -1.30 -4.03
CA MET A 153 7.54 -2.55 -3.65
C MET A 153 6.57 -3.62 -3.12
N MET A 154 5.30 -3.29 -2.87
CA MET A 154 4.27 -4.30 -2.57
C MET A 154 3.93 -5.11 -3.82
N ILE A 155 3.72 -4.43 -4.97
CA ILE A 155 3.52 -5.07 -6.27
C ILE A 155 4.51 -4.45 -7.28
N PRO A 156 5.78 -4.90 -7.29
CA PRO A 156 6.80 -4.33 -8.15
C PRO A 156 6.43 -4.37 -9.63
N TYR A 157 6.81 -3.33 -10.39
CA TYR A 157 6.54 -3.27 -11.85
C TYR A 157 7.16 -4.41 -12.66
N ILE A 158 8.11 -5.15 -12.07
CA ILE A 158 8.69 -6.35 -12.66
C ILE A 158 7.76 -7.57 -12.56
N SER A 159 6.83 -7.60 -11.59
CA SER A 159 5.93 -8.72 -11.37
C SER A 159 5.01 -8.99 -12.56
N PRO A 160 4.35 -7.98 -13.17
CA PRO A 160 3.53 -8.21 -14.37
C PRO A 160 4.33 -8.60 -15.62
N LYS A 161 5.66 -8.44 -15.62
CA LYS A 161 6.53 -8.77 -16.77
C LYS A 161 7.06 -10.21 -16.75
N LEU A 162 6.95 -10.89 -15.61
CA LEU A 162 7.49 -12.25 -15.39
C LEU A 162 6.43 -13.35 -15.52
N GLY A 163 5.24 -13.02 -16.06
CA GLY A 163 4.17 -13.97 -16.39
C GLY A 163 4.28 -14.54 -17.80
#